data_AF-A0A0C9M5W0-F1
#
_entry.id   AF-A0A0C9M5W0-F1
#
_cell.length_a   1.000
_cell.length_b   1.000
_cell.length_c   1.000
_cell.angle_alpha   90.00
_cell.angle_beta   90.00
_cell.angle_gamma   90.00
#
_symmetry.space_group_name_H-M   'P 1'
#
loop_
_entity.id
_entity.type
_entity.pdbx_description
1 polymer ?
#
loop_
_entity_poly.entity_id
_entity_poly.type
_entity_poly.pdbx_seq_one_letter_code
_entity_poly.pdbx_strand_id
1 'polypeptide(L)'
;MRSDVEQQLNLIASGKAAHGDVLQYFLKMFAKKFAYFTKQIEAMDELFEATFSPLAATGRPLSKCGKCKRYMKYISLKPNRLHCATCDETYSLPLNGHIKLYKELRCPLDDFELVLYSTGSKGTGYPICPCCYNNPPFENFKKGMACNHCPHPTCPHSMVTNAVCPCPENESETDPCKGSLILDATSAPRWKLSCNECNIVSSFVDTVKNVIIQKNVCECGSVMLKVEFRENQNREPVSGCIMCDDEIESLLATRFARKNVRARFGGRRRGRGGKKFDPKLLLLNTAASLVAANVQGEFEQQHMNEAHQIEVTDEVTFFKLHDVDGDGFWDEKELQSMYGLERDIDPNTSHIKKIIDRVYEEMDMNKDRYISLDEYITAKLPSITAREEKLEKEYRKKASPSPAENSKRDSASGKKTEPVVKNKRSSSKNVEGVIPNKFRA
;
A
#
# COMPACT_ATOMS: atom_id res chain seq x y z
N MET A 1 -22.11 30.55 -1.69
CA MET A 1 -22.63 30.31 -0.31
C MET A 1 -22.22 31.42 0.64
N ARG A 2 -20.93 31.72 0.86
CA ARG A 2 -20.52 32.79 1.77
C ARG A 2 -21.10 34.17 1.39
N SER A 3 -20.97 34.55 0.12
CA SER A 3 -21.56 35.80 -0.41
C SER A 3 -23.10 35.85 -0.29
N ASP A 4 -23.77 34.71 -0.39
CA ASP A 4 -25.24 34.61 -0.26
C ASP A 4 -25.70 34.76 1.21
N VAL A 5 -24.95 34.18 2.15
CA VAL A 5 -25.14 34.43 3.60
C VAL A 5 -25.02 35.92 3.91
N GLU A 6 -23.97 36.58 3.40
CA GLU A 6 -23.74 38.00 3.63
C GLU A 6 -24.86 38.88 3.05
N GLN A 7 -25.38 38.53 1.86
CA GLN A 7 -26.54 39.22 1.28
C GLN A 7 -27.81 39.05 2.13
N GLN A 8 -28.09 37.84 2.61
CA GLN A 8 -29.25 37.58 3.47
C GLN A 8 -29.14 38.30 4.82
N LEU A 9 -27.93 38.41 5.39
CA LEU A 9 -27.68 39.20 6.60
C LEU A 9 -27.94 40.69 6.38
N ASN A 10 -27.56 41.23 5.21
CA ASN A 10 -27.87 42.63 4.85
C ASN A 10 -29.38 42.86 4.67
N LEU A 11 -30.13 41.86 4.19
CA LEU A 11 -31.59 41.92 4.08
C LEU A 11 -32.28 41.88 5.45
N ILE A 12 -31.73 41.14 6.42
CA ILE A 12 -32.18 41.19 7.82
C ILE A 12 -31.90 42.57 8.41
N ALA A 13 -30.69 43.10 8.21
CA ALA A 13 -30.29 44.40 8.74
C ALA A 13 -31.13 45.56 8.19
N SER A 14 -31.62 45.45 6.95
CA SER A 14 -32.54 46.41 6.33
C SER A 14 -34.02 46.14 6.62
N GLY A 15 -34.34 45.16 7.46
CA GLY A 15 -35.71 44.80 7.84
C GLY A 15 -36.54 44.12 6.74
N LYS A 16 -35.90 43.72 5.62
CA LYS A 16 -36.55 43.11 4.45
C LYS A 16 -36.67 41.59 4.54
N ALA A 17 -35.99 40.95 5.49
CA ALA A 17 -36.05 39.51 5.72
C ALA A 17 -36.19 39.20 7.21
N ALA A 18 -37.03 38.20 7.53
CA ALA A 18 -37.19 37.73 8.90
C ALA A 18 -36.02 36.82 9.30
N HIS A 19 -35.40 37.12 10.44
CA HIS A 19 -34.28 36.34 10.97
C HIS A 19 -34.59 34.84 11.08
N GLY A 20 -35.79 34.48 11.55
CA GLY A 20 -36.20 33.08 11.74
C GLY A 20 -36.22 32.27 10.44
N ASP A 21 -36.68 32.88 9.35
CA ASP A 21 -36.79 32.22 8.04
C ASP A 21 -35.41 32.01 7.41
N VAL A 22 -34.55 33.03 7.49
CA VAL A 22 -33.17 32.95 7.02
C VAL A 22 -32.37 31.90 7.79
N LEU A 23 -32.55 31.84 9.12
CA LEU A 23 -31.91 30.83 9.97
C LEU A 23 -32.35 29.40 9.59
N GLN A 24 -33.66 29.18 9.44
CA GLN A 24 -34.20 27.87 9.05
C GLN A 24 -33.72 27.44 7.66
N TYR A 25 -33.64 28.38 6.73
CA TYR A 25 -33.11 28.13 5.39
C TYR A 25 -31.66 27.62 5.44
N PHE A 26 -30.78 28.34 6.14
CA PHE A 26 -29.37 27.93 6.25
C PHE A 26 -29.19 26.63 7.03
N LEU A 27 -29.94 26.42 8.13
CA LEU A 27 -29.91 25.15 8.87
C LEU A 27 -30.28 23.96 7.98
N LYS A 28 -31.34 24.07 7.16
CA LYS A 28 -31.72 23.02 6.20
C LYS A 28 -30.64 22.81 5.14
N MET A 29 -30.01 23.88 4.65
CA MET A 29 -28.93 23.76 3.66
C MET A 29 -27.69 23.08 4.25
N PHE A 30 -27.27 23.45 5.46
CA PHE A 30 -26.14 22.81 6.15
C PHE A 30 -26.45 21.35 6.49
N ALA A 31 -27.68 21.02 6.92
CA ALA A 31 -28.08 19.65 7.17
C ALA A 31 -27.99 18.76 5.92
N LYS A 32 -28.44 19.27 4.76
CA LYS A 32 -28.31 18.55 3.48
C LYS A 32 -26.85 18.34 3.09
N LYS A 33 -26.01 19.36 3.27
CA LYS A 33 -24.57 19.25 3.00
C LYS A 33 -23.89 18.27 3.93
N PHE A 34 -24.22 18.31 5.22
CA PHE A 34 -23.70 17.37 6.21
C PHE A 34 -24.02 15.94 5.79
N ALA A 35 -25.30 15.63 5.50
CA ALA A 35 -25.70 14.30 5.04
C ALA A 35 -24.96 13.85 3.76
N TYR A 36 -24.71 14.77 2.82
CA TYR A 36 -23.93 14.49 1.61
C TYR A 36 -22.48 14.14 1.95
N PHE A 37 -21.80 14.95 2.78
CA PHE A 37 -20.40 14.72 3.15
C PHE A 37 -20.23 13.47 4.01
N THR A 38 -21.15 13.18 4.94
CA THR A 38 -21.10 11.94 5.74
C THR A 38 -21.24 10.70 4.86
N LYS A 39 -22.07 10.76 3.80
CA LYS A 39 -22.23 9.64 2.88
C LYS A 39 -20.98 9.40 2.04
N GLN A 40 -20.28 10.47 1.64
CA GLN A 40 -19.07 10.39 0.80
C GLN A 40 -17.78 10.64 1.58
N ILE A 41 -17.78 10.31 2.86
CA ILE A 41 -16.63 10.57 3.73
C ILE A 41 -15.41 9.78 3.28
N GLU A 42 -15.59 8.56 2.77
CA GLU A 42 -14.50 7.74 2.22
C GLU A 42 -13.79 8.41 1.03
N ALA A 43 -14.54 9.09 0.16
CA ALA A 43 -13.96 9.83 -0.97
C ALA A 43 -13.26 11.12 -0.50
N MET A 44 -13.76 11.76 0.56
CA MET A 44 -13.11 12.89 1.21
C MET A 44 -11.80 12.46 1.90
N ASP A 45 -11.82 11.34 2.63
CA ASP A 45 -10.66 10.78 3.32
C ASP A 45 -9.58 10.36 2.32
N GLU A 46 -9.96 9.71 1.19
CA GLU A 46 -9.02 9.38 0.10
C GLU A 46 -8.31 10.64 -0.44
N LEU A 47 -9.06 11.73 -0.64
CA LEU A 47 -8.51 13.00 -1.13
C LEU A 47 -7.72 13.76 -0.06
N PHE A 48 -8.15 13.71 1.21
CA PHE A 48 -7.48 14.42 2.30
C PHE A 48 -6.17 13.72 2.71
N GLU A 49 -6.13 12.39 2.77
CA GLU A 49 -4.87 11.65 2.93
C GLU A 49 -3.92 11.89 1.76
N ALA A 50 -4.45 12.09 0.54
CA ALA A 50 -3.63 12.42 -0.61
C ALA A 50 -2.97 13.81 -0.53
N THR A 51 -3.61 14.77 0.14
CA THR A 51 -3.27 16.20 0.02
C THR A 51 -2.71 16.82 1.32
N PHE A 52 -3.11 16.34 2.50
CA PHE A 52 -2.81 17.01 3.79
C PHE A 52 -1.80 16.30 4.67
N SER A 53 -1.38 15.10 4.32
CA SER A 53 -0.25 14.50 5.00
C SER A 53 1.05 15.14 4.48
N PRO A 54 2.07 15.39 5.32
CA PRO A 54 3.42 15.72 4.85
C PRO A 54 4.04 14.62 3.95
N LEU A 55 3.30 13.53 3.67
CA LEU A 55 3.62 12.39 2.81
C LEU A 55 3.80 12.73 1.32
N ALA A 56 3.29 13.86 0.82
CA ALA A 56 3.66 14.34 -0.52
C ALA A 56 5.17 14.68 -0.61
N ALA A 57 5.81 14.95 0.54
CA ALA A 57 7.26 15.12 0.64
C ALA A 57 8.02 13.78 0.70
N THR A 58 7.42 12.72 1.27
CA THR A 58 8.08 11.42 1.54
C THR A 58 8.11 10.46 0.34
N GLY A 59 7.32 10.73 -0.71
CA GLY A 59 7.29 9.86 -1.88
C GLY A 59 8.60 9.90 -2.69
N ARG A 60 9.08 8.72 -3.09
CA ARG A 60 10.28 8.59 -3.95
C ARG A 60 9.94 8.93 -5.41
N PRO A 61 10.77 9.69 -6.15
CA PRO A 61 10.60 9.86 -7.58
C PRO A 61 10.53 8.48 -8.29
N LEU A 62 9.51 8.24 -9.11
CA LEU A 62 9.34 6.94 -9.79
C LEU A 62 9.17 7.07 -11.31
N SER A 63 8.18 7.82 -11.78
CA SER A 63 7.87 7.98 -13.21
C SER A 63 7.56 9.43 -13.56
N LYS A 64 7.77 9.85 -14.81
CA LYS A 64 7.47 11.21 -15.26
C LYS A 64 5.99 11.41 -15.63
N CYS A 65 5.47 12.58 -15.26
CA CYS A 65 4.14 13.04 -15.62
C CYS A 65 4.06 13.36 -17.12
N GLY A 66 3.02 12.89 -17.82
CA GLY A 66 2.83 13.18 -19.24
C GLY A 66 2.54 14.65 -19.55
N LYS A 67 1.96 15.39 -18.59
CA LYS A 67 1.59 16.81 -18.73
C LYS A 67 2.80 17.75 -18.61
N CYS A 68 3.54 17.66 -17.51
CA CYS A 68 4.65 18.58 -17.22
C CYS A 68 6.05 17.98 -17.42
N LYS A 69 6.13 16.69 -17.78
CA LYS A 69 7.38 15.91 -17.98
C LYS A 69 8.31 15.85 -16.76
N ARG A 70 7.87 16.27 -15.59
CA ARG A 70 8.62 16.17 -14.33
C ARG A 70 8.31 14.86 -13.61
N TYR A 71 9.25 14.42 -12.78
CA TYR A 71 9.07 13.22 -11.96
C TYR A 71 7.89 13.37 -11.00
N MET A 72 7.04 12.35 -11.00
CA MET A 72 6.01 12.13 -10.00
C MET A 72 6.61 11.29 -8.87
N LYS A 73 6.15 11.58 -7.66
CA LYS A 73 6.54 10.87 -6.45
C LYS A 73 5.59 9.71 -6.21
N TYR A 74 6.15 8.51 -6.05
CA TYR A 74 5.42 7.33 -5.63
C TYR A 74 5.32 7.30 -4.11
N ILE A 75 4.09 7.27 -3.63
CA ILE A 75 3.75 7.13 -2.22
C ILE A 75 3.30 5.68 -2.03
N SER A 76 4.11 4.91 -1.32
CA SER A 76 3.89 3.47 -1.06
C SER A 76 2.93 3.20 0.10
N LEU A 77 2.55 4.23 0.88
CA LEU A 77 1.52 4.08 1.89
C LEU A 77 0.18 3.82 1.20
N LYS A 78 -0.59 2.88 1.74
CA LYS A 78 -1.90 2.54 1.23
C LYS A 78 -2.86 3.72 1.45
N PRO A 79 -3.69 4.09 0.45
CA PRO A 79 -3.69 3.55 -0.91
C PRO A 79 -2.49 4.06 -1.73
N ASN A 80 -1.82 3.12 -2.42
CA ASN A 80 -0.65 3.40 -3.25
C ASN A 80 -1.01 4.41 -4.36
N ARG A 81 -0.19 5.44 -4.55
CA ARG A 81 -0.48 6.52 -5.50
C ARG A 81 0.76 7.21 -6.03
N LEU A 82 0.61 7.87 -7.17
CA LEU A 82 1.61 8.77 -7.75
C LEU A 82 1.12 10.21 -7.61
N HIS A 83 1.97 11.09 -7.09
CA HIS A 83 1.66 12.51 -6.96
C HIS A 83 2.62 13.36 -7.78
N CYS A 84 2.07 14.26 -8.61
CA CYS A 84 2.85 15.21 -9.38
C CYS A 84 2.84 16.58 -8.70
N ALA A 85 3.93 16.95 -8.02
CA ALA A 85 4.02 18.23 -7.31
C ALA A 85 3.95 19.48 -8.21
N THR A 86 4.16 19.35 -9.52
CA THR A 86 4.07 20.50 -10.46
C THR A 86 2.68 20.69 -11.02
N CYS A 87 1.94 19.61 -11.24
CA CYS A 87 0.54 19.69 -11.68
C CYS A 87 -0.43 19.74 -10.50
N ASP A 88 0.05 19.44 -9.29
CA ASP A 88 -0.76 19.25 -8.08
C ASP A 88 -1.87 18.20 -8.27
N GLU A 89 -1.51 17.11 -8.95
CA GLU A 89 -2.44 16.04 -9.30
C GLU A 89 -1.97 14.70 -8.72
N THR A 90 -2.92 13.91 -8.25
CA THR A 90 -2.69 12.60 -7.65
C THR A 90 -3.39 11.51 -8.47
N TYR A 91 -2.65 10.44 -8.74
CA TYR A 91 -3.08 9.29 -9.54
C TYR A 91 -3.08 8.05 -8.66
N SER A 92 -4.25 7.46 -8.42
CA SER A 92 -4.38 6.20 -7.69
C SER A 92 -3.73 5.06 -8.50
N LEU A 93 -3.18 4.06 -7.80
CA LEU A 93 -2.62 2.85 -8.38
C LEU A 93 -3.30 1.61 -7.78
N PRO A 94 -3.20 0.43 -8.45
CA PRO A 94 -3.79 -0.79 -7.91
C PRO A 94 -3.21 -1.16 -6.54
N LEU A 95 -4.08 -1.70 -5.70
CA LEU A 95 -3.74 -2.17 -4.35
C LEU A 95 -3.11 -3.57 -4.40
N ASN A 96 -2.49 -3.97 -3.29
CA ASN A 96 -2.01 -5.34 -3.05
C ASN A 96 -1.05 -5.88 -4.13
N GLY A 97 -0.08 -5.06 -4.54
CA GLY A 97 1.01 -5.48 -5.42
C GLY A 97 2.18 -4.51 -5.39
N HIS A 98 3.23 -4.86 -6.11
CA HIS A 98 4.44 -4.06 -6.22
C HIS A 98 4.36 -3.16 -7.45
N ILE A 99 4.67 -1.87 -7.25
CA ILE A 99 4.77 -0.89 -8.33
C ILE A 99 6.25 -0.56 -8.58
N LYS A 100 6.67 -0.67 -9.85
CA LYS A 100 8.03 -0.32 -10.30
C LYS A 100 7.96 0.52 -11.58
N LEU A 101 9.03 1.24 -11.91
CA LEU A 101 9.15 1.93 -13.21
C LEU A 101 9.21 0.91 -14.35
N TYR A 102 8.50 1.16 -15.44
CA TYR A 102 8.47 0.26 -16.59
C TYR A 102 9.30 0.79 -17.78
N LYS A 103 10.61 0.50 -17.75
CA LYS A 103 11.57 0.73 -18.86
C LYS A 103 11.52 2.14 -19.49
N GLU A 104 11.10 3.15 -18.71
CA GLU A 104 10.88 4.55 -19.16
C GLU A 104 9.97 4.69 -20.39
N LEU A 105 9.14 3.68 -20.68
CA LEU A 105 8.22 3.69 -21.80
C LEU A 105 7.07 4.65 -21.52
N ARG A 106 6.58 5.29 -22.57
CA ARG A 106 5.50 6.28 -22.47
C ARG A 106 4.24 5.77 -23.17
N CYS A 107 3.10 6.15 -22.61
CA CYS A 107 1.82 5.95 -23.25
C CYS A 107 1.72 6.84 -24.51
N PRO A 108 1.34 6.31 -25.69
CA PRO A 108 1.26 7.11 -26.91
C PRO A 108 0.05 8.06 -26.94
N LEU A 109 -0.86 7.96 -25.97
CA LEU A 109 -2.06 8.80 -25.88
C LEU A 109 -1.83 10.09 -25.10
N ASP A 110 -1.05 10.01 -24.02
CA ASP A 110 -0.95 11.06 -23.01
C ASP A 110 0.50 11.32 -22.56
N ASP A 111 1.47 10.60 -23.14
CA ASP A 111 2.90 10.64 -22.84
C ASP A 111 3.30 10.36 -21.38
N PHE A 112 2.41 9.83 -20.55
CA PHE A 112 2.80 9.44 -19.19
C PHE A 112 3.77 8.27 -19.24
N GLU A 113 4.82 8.34 -18.41
CA GLU A 113 5.70 7.19 -18.22
C GLU A 113 4.96 6.08 -17.48
N LEU A 114 5.05 4.88 -18.03
CA LEU A 114 4.35 3.71 -17.56
C LEU A 114 4.99 3.16 -16.28
N VAL A 115 4.15 2.62 -15.41
CA VAL A 115 4.57 1.83 -14.25
C VAL A 115 4.16 0.38 -14.41
N LEU A 116 4.92 -0.54 -13.85
CA LEU A 116 4.64 -1.96 -13.84
C LEU A 116 3.99 -2.33 -12.51
N TYR A 117 2.78 -2.88 -12.58
CA TYR A 117 2.19 -3.60 -11.46
C TYR A 117 2.57 -5.08 -11.55
N SER A 118 2.92 -5.67 -10.40
CA SER A 118 3.16 -7.10 -10.29
C SER A 118 2.70 -7.63 -8.94
N THR A 119 2.02 -8.78 -8.94
CA THR A 119 1.70 -9.53 -7.71
C THR A 119 2.80 -10.54 -7.34
N GLY A 120 4.02 -10.39 -7.85
CA GLY A 120 5.19 -11.23 -7.53
C GLY A 120 5.60 -12.20 -8.65
N SER A 121 6.56 -13.07 -8.35
CA SER A 121 7.25 -13.93 -9.35
C SER A 121 6.34 -14.95 -10.04
N LYS A 122 5.28 -15.42 -9.38
CA LYS A 122 4.25 -16.31 -9.97
C LYS A 122 2.93 -15.58 -10.24
N GLY A 123 2.87 -14.28 -9.99
CA GLY A 123 1.67 -13.47 -10.16
C GLY A 123 1.51 -12.94 -11.59
N THR A 124 0.43 -12.18 -11.77
CA THR A 124 0.20 -11.36 -12.96
C THR A 124 1.09 -10.13 -12.89
N GLY A 125 1.59 -9.73 -14.05
CA GLY A 125 2.30 -8.48 -14.28
C GLY A 125 1.63 -7.75 -15.44
N TYR A 126 1.44 -6.44 -15.31
CA TYR A 126 0.98 -5.64 -16.44
C TYR A 126 1.41 -4.17 -16.29
N PRO A 127 1.73 -3.52 -17.42
CA PRO A 127 2.01 -2.09 -17.42
C PRO A 127 0.72 -1.28 -17.20
N ILE A 128 0.89 -0.11 -16.61
CA ILE A 128 -0.18 0.81 -16.25
C ILE A 128 0.25 2.22 -16.63
N CYS A 129 -0.60 2.91 -17.38
CA CYS A 129 -0.52 4.35 -17.53
C CYS A 129 -1.27 5.02 -16.36
N PRO A 130 -0.62 5.87 -15.55
CA PRO A 130 -1.27 6.56 -14.43
C PRO A 130 -2.49 7.37 -14.86
N CYS A 131 -2.46 8.02 -16.03
CA CYS A 131 -3.57 8.82 -16.53
C CYS A 131 -4.74 7.93 -16.98
N CYS A 132 -4.50 6.99 -17.90
CA CYS A 132 -5.53 6.07 -18.38
C CYS A 132 -6.16 5.21 -17.27
N TYR A 133 -5.41 4.84 -16.23
CA TYR A 133 -5.94 4.08 -15.09
C TYR A 133 -6.94 4.89 -14.28
N ASN A 134 -6.72 6.20 -14.12
CA ASN A 134 -7.60 7.06 -13.33
C ASN A 134 -8.73 7.66 -14.18
N ASN A 135 -8.39 8.07 -15.40
CA ASN A 135 -9.26 8.74 -16.35
C ASN A 135 -9.12 8.06 -17.73
N PRO A 136 -9.69 6.87 -17.93
CA PRO A 136 -9.63 6.20 -19.22
C PRO A 136 -10.31 7.06 -20.31
N PRO A 137 -9.68 7.30 -21.47
CA PRO A 137 -10.23 8.15 -22.52
C PRO A 137 -11.33 7.47 -23.36
N PHE A 138 -11.91 6.38 -22.87
CA PHE A 138 -12.86 5.53 -23.61
C PHE A 138 -14.17 5.42 -22.84
N GLU A 139 -15.31 5.59 -23.53
CA GLU A 139 -16.65 5.68 -22.89
C GLU A 139 -17.04 4.45 -22.06
N ASN A 140 -16.60 3.26 -22.47
CA ASN A 140 -16.98 2.00 -21.82
C ASN A 140 -16.10 1.61 -20.62
N PHE A 141 -15.06 2.40 -20.31
CA PHE A 141 -14.09 2.05 -19.27
C PHE A 141 -14.22 2.98 -18.06
N LYS A 142 -14.06 2.40 -16.87
CA LYS A 142 -14.06 3.12 -15.59
C LYS A 142 -12.65 3.18 -15.02
N LYS A 143 -12.47 3.98 -13.96
CA LYS A 143 -11.26 3.99 -13.13
C LYS A 143 -10.83 2.54 -12.81
N GLY A 144 -9.56 2.23 -13.03
CA GLY A 144 -9.01 0.87 -12.92
C GLY A 144 -8.46 0.28 -14.22
N MET A 145 -8.55 0.98 -15.36
CA MET A 145 -8.12 0.43 -16.66
C MET A 145 -6.59 0.34 -16.77
N ALA A 146 -6.08 -0.89 -16.79
CA ALA A 146 -4.67 -1.17 -17.05
C ALA A 146 -4.36 -1.20 -18.56
N CYS A 147 -3.07 -1.12 -18.95
CA CYS A 147 -2.72 -1.06 -20.37
C CYS A 147 -3.11 -2.33 -21.14
N ASN A 148 -3.13 -3.49 -20.47
CA ASN A 148 -3.61 -4.77 -21.04
C ASN A 148 -5.12 -4.81 -21.33
N HIS A 149 -5.89 -3.78 -20.93
CA HIS A 149 -7.28 -3.56 -21.33
C HIS A 149 -7.44 -2.44 -22.34
N CYS A 150 -6.36 -1.73 -22.67
CA CYS A 150 -6.42 -0.60 -23.58
C CYS A 150 -6.84 -1.09 -24.98
N PRO A 151 -7.87 -0.49 -25.59
CA PRO A 151 -8.28 -0.81 -26.96
C PRO A 151 -7.50 -0.01 -28.02
N HIS A 152 -6.53 0.82 -27.64
CA HIS A 152 -5.86 1.71 -28.59
C HIS A 152 -4.81 0.97 -29.43
N PRO A 153 -4.92 0.96 -30.77
CA PRO A 153 -4.06 0.14 -31.63
C PRO A 153 -2.60 0.59 -31.67
N THR A 154 -2.31 1.86 -31.36
CA THR A 154 -0.91 2.35 -31.31
C THR A 154 -0.22 2.05 -29.99
N CYS A 155 -0.95 1.61 -28.96
CA CYS A 155 -0.36 1.28 -27.67
C CYS A 155 0.29 -0.11 -27.75
N PRO A 156 1.63 -0.23 -27.60
CA PRO A 156 2.32 -1.52 -27.68
C PRO A 156 1.92 -2.49 -26.57
N HIS A 157 1.28 -1.99 -25.52
CA HIS A 157 0.81 -2.76 -24.37
C HIS A 157 -0.70 -3.01 -24.39
N SER A 158 -1.37 -2.60 -25.47
CA SER A 158 -2.81 -2.74 -25.63
C SER A 158 -3.25 -4.20 -25.65
N MET A 159 -4.53 -4.41 -25.36
CA MET A 159 -5.18 -5.69 -25.59
C MET A 159 -5.14 -6.06 -27.08
N VAL A 160 -5.33 -5.09 -27.97
CA VAL A 160 -5.38 -5.30 -29.43
C VAL A 160 -4.07 -5.87 -29.98
N THR A 161 -2.93 -5.46 -29.41
CA THR A 161 -1.61 -5.91 -29.87
C THR A 161 -1.14 -7.19 -29.20
N ASN A 162 -1.55 -7.45 -27.95
CA ASN A 162 -0.98 -8.52 -27.13
C ASN A 162 -1.93 -9.66 -26.78
N ALA A 163 -3.21 -9.58 -27.16
CA ALA A 163 -4.15 -10.67 -26.97
C ALA A 163 -3.81 -11.85 -27.90
N VAL A 164 -3.80 -13.06 -27.32
CA VAL A 164 -3.45 -14.29 -28.04
C VAL A 164 -4.70 -15.13 -28.30
N CYS A 165 -5.50 -15.39 -27.27
CA CYS A 165 -6.72 -16.18 -27.38
C CYS A 165 -7.73 -15.82 -26.28
N PRO A 166 -9.01 -16.20 -26.43
CA PRO A 166 -10.00 -16.07 -25.37
C PRO A 166 -9.56 -16.80 -24.10
N CYS A 167 -10.03 -16.33 -22.94
CA CYS A 167 -9.77 -17.02 -21.68
C CYS A 167 -10.36 -18.46 -21.73
N PRO A 168 -9.61 -19.51 -21.32
CA PRO A 168 -10.15 -20.87 -21.25
C PRO A 168 -11.37 -21.02 -20.32
N GLU A 169 -11.53 -20.10 -19.37
CA GLU A 169 -12.70 -20.06 -18.48
C GLU A 169 -13.92 -19.36 -19.09
N ASN A 170 -13.84 -18.89 -20.32
CA ASN A 170 -14.98 -18.29 -21.03
C ASN A 170 -16.14 -19.30 -21.19
N GLU A 171 -15.84 -20.59 -21.25
CA GLU A 171 -16.83 -21.67 -21.39
C GLU A 171 -17.32 -22.22 -20.03
N SER A 172 -16.94 -21.61 -18.90
CA SER A 172 -17.36 -22.09 -17.58
C SER A 172 -18.86 -21.88 -17.34
N GLU A 173 -19.57 -22.94 -16.94
CA GLU A 173 -21.01 -22.90 -16.65
C GLU A 173 -21.40 -22.00 -15.46
N THR A 174 -20.47 -21.74 -14.53
CA THR A 174 -20.78 -21.03 -13.27
C THR A 174 -20.39 -19.56 -13.27
N ASP A 175 -19.32 -19.19 -13.98
CA ASP A 175 -18.83 -17.81 -14.10
C ASP A 175 -17.95 -17.67 -15.35
N PRO A 176 -18.54 -17.39 -16.53
CA PRO A 176 -17.79 -17.32 -17.77
C PRO A 176 -16.90 -16.08 -17.82
N CYS A 177 -15.59 -16.30 -17.95
CA CYS A 177 -14.63 -15.21 -18.01
C CYS A 177 -14.62 -14.56 -19.40
N LYS A 178 -15.03 -13.29 -19.48
CA LYS A 178 -15.05 -12.49 -20.73
C LYS A 178 -13.67 -11.97 -21.15
N GLY A 179 -12.62 -12.33 -20.41
CA GLY A 179 -11.26 -11.87 -20.65
C GLY A 179 -10.57 -12.60 -21.80
N SER A 180 -9.39 -12.11 -22.15
CA SER A 180 -8.48 -12.74 -23.12
C SER A 180 -7.11 -12.96 -22.47
N LEU A 181 -6.42 -14.01 -22.91
CA LEU A 181 -5.04 -14.24 -22.51
C LEU A 181 -4.12 -13.27 -23.25
N ILE A 182 -3.44 -12.43 -22.47
CA ILE A 182 -2.51 -11.40 -22.93
C ILE A 182 -1.09 -11.89 -22.71
N LEU A 183 -0.23 -11.73 -23.72
CA LEU A 183 1.20 -11.98 -23.59
C LEU A 183 1.84 -10.89 -22.73
N ASP A 184 2.33 -11.29 -21.56
CA ASP A 184 3.04 -10.40 -20.65
C ASP A 184 4.50 -10.27 -21.09
N ALA A 185 4.79 -9.31 -21.97
CA ALA A 185 6.16 -8.98 -22.38
C ALA A 185 7.01 -8.38 -21.25
N THR A 186 6.43 -8.14 -20.07
CA THR A 186 7.17 -7.66 -18.89
C THR A 186 7.83 -8.80 -18.11
N SER A 187 7.43 -10.05 -18.37
CA SER A 187 7.89 -11.19 -17.59
C SER A 187 9.19 -11.82 -18.10
N ALA A 188 9.80 -11.30 -19.18
CA ALA A 188 11.10 -11.74 -19.67
C ALA A 188 12.15 -11.79 -18.52
N PRO A 189 12.95 -12.87 -18.40
CA PRO A 189 13.11 -13.98 -19.35
C PRO A 189 12.05 -15.09 -19.21
N ARG A 190 11.18 -15.06 -18.19
CA ARG A 190 10.13 -16.05 -17.95
C ARG A 190 8.81 -15.58 -18.54
N TRP A 191 8.65 -15.77 -19.85
CA TRP A 191 7.45 -15.38 -20.58
C TRP A 191 6.17 -15.99 -19.98
N LYS A 192 5.10 -15.20 -19.94
CA LYS A 192 3.81 -15.61 -19.37
C LYS A 192 2.65 -15.12 -20.22
N LEU A 193 1.57 -15.90 -20.21
CA LEU A 193 0.24 -15.50 -20.65
C LEU A 193 -0.59 -15.26 -19.40
N SER A 194 -1.27 -14.12 -19.33
CA SER A 194 -2.17 -13.79 -18.21
C SER A 194 -3.49 -13.30 -18.71
N CYS A 195 -4.59 -13.76 -18.10
CA CYS A 195 -5.90 -13.22 -18.40
C CYS A 195 -5.96 -11.78 -17.88
N ASN A 196 -6.57 -10.88 -18.66
CA ASN A 196 -6.79 -9.52 -18.23
C ASN A 196 -7.94 -9.39 -17.20
N GLU A 197 -8.89 -10.34 -17.19
CA GLU A 197 -10.07 -10.28 -16.32
C GLU A 197 -10.00 -11.22 -15.09
N CYS A 198 -9.51 -12.45 -15.26
CA CYS A 198 -9.43 -13.45 -14.19
C CYS A 198 -7.98 -13.78 -13.76
N ASN A 199 -7.84 -14.67 -12.80
CA ASN A 199 -6.54 -15.02 -12.21
C ASN A 199 -5.81 -16.18 -12.92
N ILE A 200 -6.11 -16.45 -14.19
CA ILE A 200 -5.39 -17.46 -14.98
C ILE A 200 -4.03 -16.90 -15.40
N VAL A 201 -2.99 -17.69 -15.12
CA VAL A 201 -1.63 -17.45 -15.62
C VAL A 201 -1.04 -18.75 -16.14
N SER A 202 -0.46 -18.70 -17.34
CA SER A 202 0.32 -19.79 -17.93
C SER A 202 1.75 -19.30 -18.15
N SER A 203 2.75 -20.02 -17.63
CA SER A 203 4.16 -19.66 -17.80
C SER A 203 4.81 -20.56 -18.84
N PHE A 204 5.66 -20.00 -19.69
CA PHE A 204 6.51 -20.79 -20.59
C PHE A 204 7.68 -21.43 -19.82
N VAL A 205 8.18 -22.54 -20.34
CA VAL A 205 9.38 -23.21 -19.80
C VAL A 205 10.62 -22.33 -19.93
N ASP A 206 11.58 -22.52 -19.01
CA ASP A 206 12.80 -21.71 -18.94
C ASP A 206 13.73 -21.86 -20.18
N THR A 207 13.49 -22.84 -21.05
CA THR A 207 14.22 -23.03 -22.32
C THR A 207 13.86 -22.00 -23.39
N VAL A 208 12.72 -21.31 -23.23
CA VAL A 208 12.28 -20.24 -24.12
C VAL A 208 13.08 -18.96 -23.87
N LYS A 209 13.57 -18.34 -24.94
CA LYS A 209 14.29 -17.06 -24.94
C LYS A 209 13.30 -15.92 -25.20
N ASN A 210 12.51 -16.02 -26.27
CA ASN A 210 11.55 -15.00 -26.69
C ASN A 210 10.25 -15.62 -27.17
N VAL A 211 9.14 -14.90 -26.98
CA VAL A 211 7.83 -15.21 -27.55
C VAL A 211 7.35 -14.00 -28.33
N ILE A 212 7.01 -14.20 -29.60
CA ILE A 212 6.62 -13.13 -30.52
C ILE A 212 5.23 -13.45 -31.07
N ILE A 213 4.33 -12.48 -31.03
CA ILE A 213 3.00 -12.60 -31.61
C ILE A 213 3.09 -12.37 -33.11
N GLN A 214 2.55 -13.31 -33.90
CA GLN A 214 2.46 -13.19 -35.35
C GLN A 214 1.12 -12.57 -35.77
N LYS A 215 1.03 -12.09 -37.01
CA LYS A 215 -0.22 -11.56 -37.58
C LYS A 215 -1.18 -12.65 -38.06
N ASN A 216 -0.71 -13.89 -38.16
CA ASN A 216 -1.50 -15.01 -38.63
C ASN A 216 -2.42 -15.49 -37.51
N VAL A 217 -3.64 -15.85 -37.87
CA VAL A 217 -4.67 -16.37 -36.96
C VAL A 217 -4.95 -17.81 -37.35
N CYS A 218 -5.04 -18.69 -36.35
CA CYS A 218 -5.40 -20.09 -36.50
C CYS A 218 -6.91 -20.24 -36.81
N GLU A 219 -7.32 -21.39 -37.33
CA GLU A 219 -8.74 -21.70 -37.62
C GLU A 219 -9.63 -21.63 -36.37
N CYS A 220 -9.06 -21.86 -35.17
CA CYS A 220 -9.76 -21.73 -33.90
C CYS A 220 -9.95 -20.27 -33.43
N GLY A 221 -9.45 -19.28 -34.20
CA GLY A 221 -9.53 -17.85 -33.86
C GLY A 221 -8.44 -17.34 -32.90
N SER A 222 -7.48 -18.19 -32.53
CA SER A 222 -6.31 -17.79 -31.72
C SER A 222 -5.16 -17.26 -32.59
N VAL A 223 -4.39 -16.31 -32.07
CA VAL A 223 -3.24 -15.74 -32.75
C VAL A 223 -2.04 -16.67 -32.67
N MET A 224 -1.30 -16.80 -33.77
CA MET A 224 -0.10 -17.64 -33.85
C MET A 224 1.07 -17.00 -33.08
N LEU A 225 1.82 -17.83 -32.36
CA LEU A 225 3.02 -17.42 -31.63
C LEU A 225 4.25 -18.01 -32.30
N LYS A 226 5.31 -17.20 -32.40
CA LYS A 226 6.66 -17.66 -32.72
C LYS A 226 7.47 -17.73 -31.43
N VAL A 227 7.97 -18.91 -31.11
CA VAL A 227 8.77 -19.17 -29.91
C VAL A 227 10.22 -19.42 -30.31
N GLU A 228 11.13 -18.61 -29.76
CA GLU A 228 12.57 -18.72 -29.96
C GLU A 228 13.22 -19.31 -28.72
N PHE A 229 14.09 -20.29 -28.92
CA PHE A 229 14.77 -21.00 -27.83
C PHE A 229 16.10 -20.34 -27.47
N ARG A 230 16.60 -20.64 -26.28
CA ARG A 230 17.95 -20.26 -25.87
C ARG A 230 18.99 -20.99 -26.72
N GLU A 231 20.14 -20.36 -26.94
CA GLU A 231 21.23 -20.87 -27.78
C GLU A 231 21.72 -22.25 -27.34
N ASN A 232 21.65 -22.56 -26.05
CA ASN A 232 22.03 -23.86 -25.50
C ASN A 232 21.10 -25.03 -25.87
N GLN A 233 19.93 -24.77 -26.47
CA GLN A 233 18.99 -25.81 -26.89
C GLN A 233 19.19 -26.25 -28.35
N ASN A 234 19.94 -25.50 -29.16
CA ASN A 234 20.16 -25.77 -30.60
C ASN A 234 18.87 -26.15 -31.37
N ARG A 235 17.74 -25.54 -31.02
CA ARG A 235 16.43 -25.81 -31.63
C ARG A 235 16.01 -24.64 -32.49
N GLU A 236 15.48 -24.94 -33.68
CA GLU A 236 14.94 -23.91 -34.57
C GLU A 236 13.68 -23.26 -33.96
N PRO A 237 13.40 -21.98 -34.27
CA PRO A 237 12.19 -21.31 -33.81
C PRO A 237 10.93 -22.04 -34.29
N VAL A 238 10.03 -22.36 -33.36
CA VAL A 238 8.75 -23.00 -33.68
C VAL A 238 7.66 -21.94 -33.75
N SER A 239 6.78 -22.03 -34.76
CA SER A 239 5.59 -21.17 -34.86
C SER A 239 4.34 -22.03 -34.77
N GLY A 240 3.40 -21.66 -33.90
CA GLY A 240 2.18 -22.43 -33.70
C GLY A 240 1.13 -21.70 -32.85
N CYS A 241 -0.06 -22.26 -32.85
CA CYS A 241 -1.21 -21.86 -32.05
C CYS A 241 -1.13 -22.49 -30.65
N ILE A 242 -1.38 -21.68 -29.62
CA ILE A 242 -1.38 -22.15 -28.22
C ILE A 242 -2.49 -23.16 -27.90
N MET A 243 -3.53 -23.24 -28.74
CA MET A 243 -4.70 -24.10 -28.53
C MET A 243 -4.71 -25.36 -29.41
N CYS A 244 -4.05 -25.33 -30.57
CA CYS A 244 -4.14 -26.39 -31.58
C CYS A 244 -2.82 -27.12 -31.83
N ASP A 245 -1.68 -26.51 -31.51
CA ASP A 245 -0.37 -27.13 -31.74
C ASP A 245 0.19 -27.70 -30.43
N ASP A 246 0.23 -29.03 -30.35
CA ASP A 246 0.74 -29.79 -29.19
C ASP A 246 2.19 -29.40 -28.84
N GLU A 247 3.00 -29.07 -29.85
CA GLU A 247 4.39 -28.63 -29.63
C GLU A 247 4.45 -27.32 -28.84
N ILE A 248 3.59 -26.35 -29.13
CA ILE A 248 3.55 -25.07 -28.41
C ILE A 248 2.91 -25.26 -27.03
N GLU A 249 1.89 -26.10 -26.92
CA GLU A 249 1.27 -26.43 -25.63
C GLU A 249 2.29 -27.07 -24.67
N SER A 250 3.15 -27.97 -25.17
CA SER A 250 4.21 -28.61 -24.36
C SER A 250 5.24 -27.63 -23.79
N LEU A 251 5.32 -26.41 -24.35
CA LEU A 251 6.21 -25.34 -23.86
C LEU A 251 5.60 -24.55 -22.70
N LEU A 252 4.34 -24.80 -22.32
CA LEU A 252 3.73 -24.23 -21.12
C LEU A 252 4.05 -25.08 -19.89
N ALA A 253 4.84 -24.54 -18.96
CA ALA A 253 5.18 -25.19 -17.70
C ALA A 253 3.96 -25.35 -16.77
N THR A 254 2.96 -24.49 -16.90
CA THR A 254 1.70 -24.57 -16.14
C THR A 254 0.53 -24.29 -17.07
N ARG A 255 -0.37 -25.26 -17.23
CA ARG A 255 -1.59 -25.11 -18.05
C ARG A 255 -2.66 -24.35 -17.25
N PHE A 256 -2.88 -23.09 -17.61
CA PHE A 256 -4.03 -22.27 -17.20
C PHE A 256 -4.39 -22.38 -15.71
N ALA A 257 -3.38 -22.27 -14.84
CA ALA A 257 -3.57 -22.47 -13.42
C ALA A 257 -4.38 -21.30 -12.82
N ARG A 258 -5.51 -21.61 -12.19
CA ARG A 258 -6.22 -20.65 -11.32
C ARG A 258 -5.35 -20.32 -10.12
N LYS A 259 -5.10 -19.04 -9.87
CA LYS A 259 -4.61 -18.63 -8.55
C LYS A 259 -5.71 -18.88 -7.52
N ASN A 260 -5.40 -19.64 -6.46
CA ASN A 260 -6.17 -19.59 -5.22
C ASN A 260 -5.96 -18.23 -4.57
N VAL A 261 -6.75 -17.24 -4.97
CA VAL A 261 -6.98 -16.06 -4.12
C VAL A 261 -7.73 -16.61 -2.92
N ARG A 262 -7.04 -16.83 -1.80
CA ARG A 262 -7.72 -17.06 -0.52
C ARG A 262 -8.54 -15.80 -0.25
N ALA A 263 -9.78 -15.79 -0.72
CA ALA A 263 -10.78 -14.83 -0.32
C ALA A 263 -11.01 -15.05 1.18
N ARG A 264 -10.26 -14.34 2.02
CA ARG A 264 -10.54 -14.19 3.45
C ARG A 264 -11.75 -13.26 3.63
N PHE A 265 -12.85 -13.51 2.94
CA PHE A 265 -14.14 -12.87 3.21
C PHE A 265 -15.27 -13.83 2.85
N GLY A 266 -15.83 -14.44 3.89
CA GLY A 266 -16.92 -15.39 3.82
C GLY A 266 -17.26 -15.85 5.23
N GLY A 267 -17.85 -14.96 6.02
CA GLY A 267 -18.32 -15.28 7.36
C GLY A 267 -19.25 -16.48 7.34
N ARG A 268 -18.96 -17.49 8.18
CA ARG A 268 -19.92 -18.53 8.52
C ARG A 268 -19.91 -18.78 10.02
N ARG A 269 -20.91 -18.20 10.68
CA ARG A 269 -21.40 -18.67 11.98
C ARG A 269 -21.72 -20.17 11.88
N ARG A 270 -21.07 -20.98 12.71
CA ARG A 270 -21.53 -22.26 13.28
C ARG A 270 -20.54 -22.58 14.39
N GLY A 271 -20.89 -22.49 15.67
CA GLY A 271 -21.96 -23.27 16.28
C GLY A 271 -21.38 -24.58 16.80
N ARG A 272 -20.76 -24.51 17.99
CA ARG A 272 -20.69 -25.50 19.08
C ARG A 272 -21.02 -26.97 18.72
N GLY A 273 -20.03 -27.86 18.86
CA GLY A 273 -20.27 -29.31 18.91
C GLY A 273 -18.97 -30.11 18.92
N GLY A 274 -18.54 -30.57 20.11
CA GLY A 274 -17.28 -31.27 20.30
C GLY A 274 -17.27 -32.72 19.80
N LYS A 275 -16.05 -33.24 19.59
CA LYS A 275 -15.70 -34.66 19.76
C LYS A 275 -14.22 -34.73 20.16
N LYS A 276 -13.96 -35.33 21.32
CA LYS A 276 -12.66 -35.87 21.72
C LYS A 276 -12.29 -37.02 20.77
N PHE A 277 -11.01 -37.20 20.44
CA PHE A 277 -10.33 -38.52 20.47
C PHE A 277 -8.81 -38.39 20.25
N ASP A 278 -8.10 -39.37 20.80
CA ASP A 278 -6.77 -39.37 21.41
C ASP A 278 -5.50 -39.25 20.53
N PRO A 279 -4.36 -38.82 21.12
CA PRO A 279 -3.05 -38.77 20.48
C PRO A 279 -2.22 -40.02 20.78
N LYS A 280 -2.10 -40.96 19.82
CA LYS A 280 -1.06 -42.01 19.79
C LYS A 280 -1.10 -42.77 18.46
N LEU A 281 -0.40 -42.25 17.46
CA LEU A 281 0.14 -42.89 16.23
C LEU A 281 0.61 -41.71 15.35
N LEU A 282 1.82 -41.54 14.85
CA LEU A 282 2.96 -42.43 14.65
C LEU A 282 4.26 -41.65 14.94
N LEU A 283 5.21 -42.34 15.57
CA LEU A 283 6.63 -42.04 15.52
C LEU A 283 7.28 -43.02 14.53
N LEU A 284 8.30 -42.51 13.82
CA LEU A 284 9.45 -43.20 13.19
C LEU A 284 9.34 -43.64 11.71
N ASN A 285 9.93 -42.84 10.81
CA ASN A 285 11.30 -42.99 10.29
C ASN A 285 11.57 -41.89 9.24
N THR A 286 12.31 -40.82 9.56
CA THR A 286 13.78 -40.57 9.45
C THR A 286 14.32 -40.27 8.03
N ALA A 287 15.14 -39.21 8.01
CA ALA A 287 16.06 -38.74 6.97
C ALA A 287 15.55 -37.67 5.98
N ALA A 288 15.35 -36.45 6.50
CA ALA A 288 15.42 -35.21 5.74
C ALA A 288 16.89 -34.75 5.62
N SER A 289 17.38 -34.56 4.39
CA SER A 289 18.59 -33.76 4.15
C SER A 289 18.23 -32.28 4.32
N LEU A 290 18.90 -31.65 5.29
CA LEU A 290 18.79 -30.23 5.60
C LEU A 290 19.32 -29.37 4.44
N VAL A 291 18.49 -28.42 4.00
CA VAL A 291 18.96 -27.10 3.59
C VAL A 291 18.46 -26.16 4.67
N ALA A 292 19.39 -25.48 5.35
CA ALA A 292 19.10 -24.54 6.42
C ALA A 292 18.19 -23.42 5.90
N ALA A 293 16.92 -23.47 6.26
CA ALA A 293 16.02 -22.33 6.16
C ALA A 293 16.12 -21.56 7.49
N ASN A 294 16.58 -20.31 7.43
CA ASN A 294 16.53 -19.37 8.55
C ASN A 294 15.08 -19.29 9.05
N VAL A 295 14.83 -19.83 10.23
CA VAL A 295 13.62 -19.57 11.00
C VAL A 295 13.83 -18.22 11.69
N GLN A 296 13.19 -17.17 11.15
CA GLN A 296 13.17 -15.83 11.72
C GLN A 296 12.69 -15.86 13.18
N GLY A 297 13.17 -14.91 13.98
CA GLY A 297 12.73 -14.76 15.37
C GLY A 297 11.26 -14.33 15.47
N GLU A 298 10.59 -14.81 16.51
CA GLU A 298 9.15 -14.58 16.76
C GLU A 298 8.85 -13.10 17.03
N PHE A 299 9.80 -12.38 17.63
CA PHE A 299 9.66 -10.96 17.96
C PHE A 299 9.62 -10.08 16.71
N GLU A 300 10.54 -10.28 15.78
CA GLU A 300 10.67 -9.49 14.55
C GLU A 300 9.43 -9.63 13.68
N GLN A 301 8.91 -10.86 13.57
CA GLN A 301 7.70 -11.13 12.81
C GLN A 301 6.46 -10.50 13.45
N GLN A 302 6.36 -10.55 14.79
CA GLN A 302 5.25 -9.92 15.51
C GLN A 302 5.32 -8.40 15.43
N HIS A 303 6.48 -7.79 15.69
CA HIS A 303 6.70 -6.35 15.66
C HIS A 303 6.40 -5.75 14.29
N MET A 304 6.92 -6.35 13.23
CA MET A 304 6.69 -5.84 11.87
C MET A 304 5.24 -5.93 11.44
N ASN A 305 4.50 -6.93 11.92
CA ASN A 305 3.08 -7.05 11.63
C ASN A 305 2.24 -6.08 12.46
N GLU A 306 2.57 -5.88 13.74
CA GLU A 306 1.81 -5.03 14.67
C GLU A 306 2.11 -3.53 14.47
N ALA A 307 3.39 -3.14 14.43
CA ALA A 307 3.82 -1.74 14.31
C ALA A 307 3.85 -1.24 12.86
N HIS A 308 4.29 -2.09 11.92
CA HIS A 308 4.54 -1.67 10.53
C HIS A 308 3.54 -2.27 9.51
N GLN A 309 2.70 -3.22 9.90
CA GLN A 309 1.79 -3.97 9.01
C GLN A 309 2.49 -4.59 7.79
N ILE A 310 3.75 -4.97 7.96
CA ILE A 310 4.61 -5.62 6.96
C ILE A 310 4.89 -7.05 7.44
N GLU A 311 4.58 -8.05 6.63
CA GLU A 311 5.15 -9.39 6.83
C GLU A 311 6.59 -9.36 6.30
N VAL A 312 7.58 -9.21 7.20
CA VAL A 312 8.99 -9.23 6.80
C VAL A 312 9.38 -10.64 6.38
N THR A 313 10.05 -10.73 5.24
CA THR A 313 10.54 -12.01 4.69
C THR A 313 12.04 -12.24 4.93
N ASP A 314 12.78 -11.20 5.32
CA ASP A 314 14.25 -11.22 5.43
C ASP A 314 14.77 -10.28 6.54
N GLU A 315 15.70 -10.79 7.34
CA GLU A 315 16.37 -10.11 8.47
C GLU A 315 16.98 -8.75 8.04
N VAL A 316 17.57 -8.69 6.85
CA VAL A 316 18.17 -7.47 6.30
C VAL A 316 17.15 -6.34 6.11
N THR A 317 15.90 -6.67 5.78
CA THR A 317 14.83 -5.67 5.65
C THR A 317 14.37 -5.16 7.00
N PHE A 318 14.37 -6.02 8.04
CA PHE A 318 14.09 -5.58 9.41
C PHE A 318 15.15 -4.58 9.88
N PHE A 319 16.44 -4.88 9.64
CA PHE A 319 17.56 -4.01 9.99
C PHE A 319 17.42 -2.62 9.38
N LYS A 320 17.27 -2.58 8.04
CA LYS A 320 17.19 -1.34 7.27
C LYS A 320 15.95 -0.50 7.52
N LEU A 321 14.88 -1.08 8.06
CA LEU A 321 13.66 -0.34 8.32
C LEU A 321 13.75 0.46 9.63
N HIS A 322 14.59 0.01 10.55
CA HIS A 322 14.76 0.66 11.86
C HIS A 322 16.11 1.35 12.04
N ASP A 323 16.99 1.27 11.04
CA ASP A 323 18.09 2.22 10.79
C ASP A 323 17.47 3.50 10.21
N VAL A 324 17.08 4.42 11.09
CA VAL A 324 16.26 5.60 10.79
C VAL A 324 17.09 6.68 10.10
N ASP A 325 18.36 6.81 10.45
CA ASP A 325 19.27 7.78 9.84
C ASP A 325 20.11 7.21 8.70
N GLY A 326 20.10 5.88 8.51
CA GLY A 326 20.68 5.18 7.37
C GLY A 326 22.19 5.03 7.48
N ASP A 327 22.74 5.09 8.70
CA ASP A 327 24.18 5.01 8.94
C ASP A 327 24.72 3.57 8.94
N GLY A 328 23.81 2.58 8.88
CA GLY A 328 24.14 1.16 8.81
C GLY A 328 24.36 0.50 10.17
N PHE A 329 24.06 1.20 11.26
CA PHE A 329 24.15 0.73 12.63
C PHE A 329 22.80 0.96 13.34
N TRP A 330 22.56 0.25 14.44
CA TRP A 330 21.50 0.62 15.37
C TRP A 330 22.07 1.26 16.63
N ASP A 331 21.61 2.46 16.92
CA ASP A 331 21.94 3.21 18.13
C ASP A 331 20.90 3.03 19.26
N GLU A 332 21.17 3.63 20.42
CA GLU A 332 20.26 3.54 21.56
C GLU A 332 18.87 4.16 21.28
N LYS A 333 18.79 5.20 20.45
CA LYS A 333 17.53 5.87 20.13
C LYS A 333 16.67 5.04 19.19
N GLU A 334 17.29 4.33 18.26
CA GLU A 334 16.62 3.43 17.35
C GLU A 334 16.06 2.21 18.09
N LEU A 335 16.85 1.62 19.00
CA LEU A 335 16.37 0.56 19.89
C LEU A 335 15.26 1.05 20.83
N GLN A 336 15.34 2.29 21.33
CA GLN A 336 14.27 2.91 22.12
C GLN A 336 13.00 3.15 21.30
N SER A 337 13.11 3.46 20.02
CA SER A 337 11.96 3.58 19.12
C SER A 337 11.28 2.23 18.94
N MET A 338 12.05 1.19 18.62
CA MET A 338 11.57 -0.18 18.38
C MET A 338 10.87 -0.78 19.61
N TYR A 339 11.53 -0.75 20.77
CA TYR A 339 11.02 -1.38 21.99
C TYR A 339 10.09 -0.48 22.81
N GLY A 340 10.11 0.84 22.59
CA GLY A 340 9.32 1.83 23.34
C GLY A 340 8.26 2.52 22.49
N LEU A 341 8.69 3.50 21.69
CA LEU A 341 7.81 4.45 20.98
C LEU A 341 6.80 3.73 20.07
N GLU A 342 7.25 2.75 19.29
CA GLU A 342 6.42 1.97 18.35
C GLU A 342 5.44 1.03 19.05
N ARG A 343 5.64 0.78 20.35
CA ARG A 343 4.77 -0.05 21.21
C ARG A 343 3.90 0.80 22.14
N ASP A 344 3.77 2.10 21.91
CA ASP A 344 3.05 3.05 22.77
C ASP A 344 3.55 3.04 24.24
N ILE A 345 4.85 2.80 24.44
CA ILE A 345 5.50 2.80 25.75
C ILE A 345 6.50 3.95 25.81
N ASP A 346 6.55 4.66 26.95
CA ASP A 346 7.54 5.72 27.14
C ASP A 346 8.97 5.13 27.05
N PRO A 347 9.78 5.55 26.06
CA PRO A 347 11.12 5.01 25.79
C PRO A 347 12.09 5.24 26.95
N ASN A 348 11.81 6.20 27.85
CA ASN A 348 12.67 6.52 28.98
C ASN A 348 12.43 5.62 30.21
N THR A 349 11.48 4.70 30.15
CA THR A 349 11.14 3.84 31.28
C THR A 349 12.25 2.85 31.64
N SER A 350 12.37 2.55 32.93
CA SER A 350 13.45 1.69 33.45
C SER A 350 13.40 0.24 32.97
N HIS A 351 12.28 -0.22 32.40
CA HIS A 351 12.17 -1.56 31.83
C HIS A 351 12.65 -1.59 30.36
N ILE A 352 12.33 -0.57 29.55
CA ILE A 352 12.85 -0.45 28.18
C ILE A 352 14.37 -0.35 28.18
N LYS A 353 14.95 0.46 29.08
CA LYS A 353 16.41 0.52 29.25
C LYS A 353 17.05 -0.84 29.54
N LYS A 354 16.41 -1.67 30.37
CA LYS A 354 16.89 -3.02 30.69
C LYS A 354 16.76 -4.01 29.53
N ILE A 355 15.79 -3.81 28.65
CA ILE A 355 15.66 -4.59 27.41
C ILE A 355 16.79 -4.21 26.47
N ILE A 356 17.04 -2.92 26.29
CA ILE A 356 18.11 -2.40 25.43
C ILE A 356 19.50 -2.81 25.94
N ASP A 357 19.75 -2.73 27.24
CA ASP A 357 21.02 -3.18 27.81
C ASP A 357 21.26 -4.69 27.57
N ARG A 358 20.20 -5.52 27.59
CA ARG A 358 20.30 -6.95 27.23
C ARG A 358 20.58 -7.15 25.75
N VAL A 359 19.95 -6.36 24.89
CA VAL A 359 20.19 -6.41 23.43
C VAL A 359 21.67 -6.12 23.14
N TYR A 360 22.26 -5.10 23.78
CA TYR A 360 23.70 -4.84 23.66
C TYR A 360 24.55 -5.99 24.23
N GLU A 361 24.23 -6.54 25.40
CA GLU A 361 25.00 -7.66 25.98
C GLU A 361 25.02 -8.92 25.10
N GLU A 362 23.95 -9.18 24.34
CA GLU A 362 23.80 -10.37 23.50
C GLU A 362 24.29 -10.18 22.06
N MET A 363 24.25 -8.95 21.53
CA MET A 363 24.46 -8.67 20.10
C MET A 363 25.68 -7.80 19.80
N ASP A 364 26.04 -6.87 20.70
CA ASP A 364 27.20 -5.99 20.52
C ASP A 364 28.49 -6.73 20.93
N MET A 365 29.07 -7.44 19.97
CA MET A 365 30.26 -8.29 20.17
C MET A 365 31.53 -7.45 20.38
N ASN A 366 31.58 -6.27 19.79
CA ASN A 366 32.75 -5.41 19.78
C ASN A 366 32.74 -4.36 20.93
N LYS A 367 31.58 -4.20 21.60
CA LYS A 367 31.28 -3.30 22.73
C LYS A 367 31.37 -1.81 22.40
N ASP A 368 31.08 -1.43 21.15
CA ASP A 368 31.07 -0.04 20.71
C ASP A 368 29.73 0.69 20.99
N ARG A 369 28.73 -0.02 21.52
CA ARG A 369 27.35 0.44 21.73
C ARG A 369 26.61 0.81 20.43
N TYR A 370 26.98 0.16 19.33
CA TYR A 370 26.25 0.13 18.09
C TYR A 370 26.01 -1.34 17.71
N ILE A 371 24.91 -1.60 16.99
CA ILE A 371 24.65 -2.94 16.45
C ILE A 371 24.75 -2.86 14.94
N SER A 372 25.81 -3.41 14.37
CA SER A 372 25.97 -3.51 12.92
C SER A 372 25.06 -4.57 12.31
N LEU A 373 24.84 -4.49 10.99
CA LEU A 373 24.08 -5.50 10.25
C LEU A 373 24.69 -6.91 10.41
N ASP A 374 26.02 -7.01 10.46
CA ASP A 374 26.73 -8.29 10.61
C ASP A 374 26.54 -8.89 12.01
N GLU A 375 26.56 -8.05 13.06
CA GLU A 375 26.24 -8.44 14.43
C GLU A 375 24.79 -8.88 14.56
N TYR A 376 23.86 -8.17 13.91
CA TYR A 376 22.44 -8.52 13.87
C TYR A 376 22.14 -9.82 13.12
N ILE A 377 22.83 -10.13 12.02
CA ILE A 377 22.64 -11.42 11.32
C ILE A 377 23.24 -12.58 12.14
N THR A 378 24.25 -12.30 12.96
CA THR A 378 24.94 -13.31 13.77
C THR A 378 24.19 -13.64 15.07
N ALA A 379 23.51 -12.66 15.67
CA ALA A 379 22.79 -12.79 16.92
C ALA A 379 21.31 -12.37 16.77
N LYS A 380 20.38 -13.19 17.29
CA LYS A 380 18.93 -12.89 17.21
C LYS A 380 18.52 -11.86 18.24
N LEU A 381 17.50 -11.04 17.93
CA LEU A 381 16.94 -10.14 18.94
C LEU A 381 16.30 -10.96 20.08
N PRO A 382 16.59 -10.61 21.34
CA PRO A 382 15.93 -11.25 22.47
C PRO A 382 14.44 -10.93 22.45
N SER A 383 13.62 -11.97 22.59
CA SER A 383 12.18 -11.80 22.79
C SER A 383 11.89 -11.22 24.17
N ILE A 384 10.79 -10.48 24.27
CA ILE A 384 10.32 -9.91 25.53
C ILE A 384 9.94 -11.05 26.47
N THR A 385 10.49 -11.07 27.68
CA THR A 385 10.18 -12.11 28.66
C THR A 385 8.76 -11.97 29.21
N ALA A 386 8.16 -13.08 29.65
CA ALA A 386 6.84 -13.06 30.29
C ALA A 386 6.75 -12.15 31.54
N ARG A 387 7.89 -11.82 32.16
CA ARG A 387 7.98 -10.84 33.25
C ARG A 387 7.89 -9.41 32.73
N GLU A 388 8.52 -9.11 31.60
CA GLU A 388 8.50 -7.79 30.95
C GLU A 388 7.14 -7.50 30.35
N GLU A 389 6.49 -8.46 29.70
CA GLU A 389 5.11 -8.28 29.23
C GLU A 389 4.12 -7.91 30.36
N LYS A 390 4.31 -8.51 31.55
CA LYS A 390 3.48 -8.20 32.72
C LYS A 390 3.70 -6.76 33.17
N LEU A 391 4.94 -6.29 33.18
CA LEU A 391 5.29 -4.91 33.50
C LEU A 391 4.70 -3.95 32.45
N GLU A 392 4.82 -4.24 31.16
CA GLU A 392 4.21 -3.44 30.08
C GLU A 392 2.68 -3.33 30.24
N LYS A 393 2.01 -4.45 30.54
CA LYS A 393 0.56 -4.49 30.80
C LYS A 393 0.17 -3.66 32.03
N GLU A 394 1.01 -3.60 33.05
CA GLU A 394 0.81 -2.75 34.22
C GLU A 394 1.02 -1.26 33.91
N TYR A 395 2.00 -0.91 33.07
CA TYR A 395 2.22 0.47 32.62
C TYR A 395 1.08 0.97 31.72
N ARG A 396 0.63 0.17 30.74
CA ARG A 396 -0.52 0.52 29.88
C ARG A 396 -1.81 0.73 30.67
N LYS A 397 -2.03 -0.02 31.76
CA LYS A 397 -3.19 0.16 32.66
C LYS A 397 -3.12 1.44 33.51
N LYS A 398 -1.91 1.93 33.82
CA LYS A 398 -1.70 3.19 34.56
C LYS A 398 -1.83 4.43 33.65
N ALA A 399 -1.68 4.27 32.34
CA ALA A 399 -1.71 5.37 31.36
C ALA A 399 -3.13 5.76 30.86
N SER A 400 -4.19 5.02 31.22
CA SER A 400 -5.58 5.34 30.86
C SER A 400 -6.35 6.01 32.01
N PRO A 401 -6.85 7.26 31.88
CA PRO A 401 -7.75 7.85 32.88
C PRO A 401 -9.19 7.35 32.68
N SER A 402 -9.83 6.91 33.77
CA SER A 402 -11.25 6.55 33.82
C SER A 402 -12.17 7.79 33.76
N PRO A 403 -13.40 7.69 33.22
CA PRO A 403 -14.40 8.76 33.25
C PRO A 403 -15.15 8.84 34.60
N ALA A 404 -15.26 10.08 35.08
CA ALA A 404 -16.19 10.69 36.05
C ALA A 404 -17.02 9.82 37.04
N GLU A 405 -16.97 10.18 38.34
CA GLU A 405 -18.18 10.18 39.19
C GLU A 405 -18.16 11.21 40.34
N ASN A 406 -19.18 12.08 40.25
CA ASN A 406 -20.04 12.69 41.26
C ASN A 406 -19.56 13.53 42.46
N SER A 407 -20.16 14.72 42.48
CA SER A 407 -20.42 15.63 43.58
C SER A 407 -20.96 14.98 44.86
N LYS A 408 -20.49 15.47 46.02
CA LYS A 408 -21.34 15.74 47.21
C LYS A 408 -20.96 17.08 47.83
N ARG A 409 -22.01 17.82 48.21
CA ARG A 409 -22.02 19.12 48.88
C ARG A 409 -21.53 18.97 50.33
N ASP A 410 -20.86 19.99 50.88
CA ASP A 410 -21.45 20.85 51.92
C ASP A 410 -20.49 21.98 52.38
N SER A 411 -20.99 23.21 52.21
CA SER A 411 -21.00 24.36 53.13
C SER A 411 -19.84 24.60 54.12
N ALA A 412 -19.10 25.72 53.96
CA ALA A 412 -18.95 26.78 54.98
C ALA A 412 -17.97 27.91 54.57
N SER A 413 -18.50 29.13 54.51
CA SER A 413 -17.96 30.35 55.15
C SER A 413 -16.55 30.89 54.82
N GLY A 414 -16.50 32.11 54.28
CA GLY A 414 -15.62 33.16 54.86
C GLY A 414 -14.71 33.96 53.93
N LYS A 415 -15.12 35.22 53.70
CA LYS A 415 -14.32 36.47 53.64
C LYS A 415 -13.23 36.70 52.56
N LYS A 416 -13.53 37.71 51.74
CA LYS A 416 -12.75 38.91 51.35
C LYS A 416 -11.21 38.77 51.26
N THR A 417 -10.65 39.10 50.10
CA THR A 417 -9.67 40.21 49.90
C THR A 417 -9.23 40.30 48.42
N GLU A 418 -9.49 41.42 47.77
CA GLU A 418 -8.53 42.07 46.85
C GLU A 418 -7.50 42.84 47.71
N PRO A 419 -6.40 43.46 47.19
CA PRO A 419 -5.92 43.61 45.79
C PRO A 419 -4.40 43.33 45.64
N VAL A 420 -3.83 43.58 44.45
CA VAL A 420 -2.68 44.48 44.20
C VAL A 420 -1.82 44.04 43.00
N VAL A 421 -1.78 44.98 42.05
CA VAL A 421 -0.91 45.13 40.88
C VAL A 421 0.57 45.18 41.27
N LYS A 422 1.44 44.49 40.53
CA LYS A 422 2.80 44.99 40.21
C LYS A 422 3.20 44.65 38.77
N ASN A 423 3.20 45.69 37.94
CA ASN A 423 3.89 45.76 36.66
C ASN A 423 5.41 45.60 36.84
N LYS A 424 6.06 44.91 35.90
CA LYS A 424 7.41 45.26 35.47
C LYS A 424 7.51 45.16 33.94
N ARG A 425 7.68 46.33 33.34
CA ARG A 425 7.97 46.57 31.91
C ARG A 425 9.36 46.03 31.56
N SER A 426 9.49 45.53 30.33
CA SER A 426 10.66 45.77 29.48
C SER A 426 10.23 45.83 28.01
N SER A 427 10.30 47.03 27.43
CA SER A 427 10.20 47.33 25.98
C SER A 427 11.20 46.49 25.19
N SER A 428 10.89 46.03 23.98
CA SER A 428 11.06 46.72 22.68
C SER A 428 11.12 45.59 21.62
N LYS A 429 10.67 45.62 20.37
CA LYS A 429 10.34 46.66 19.38
C LYS A 429 9.34 46.04 18.39
N ASN A 430 8.44 46.88 17.87
CA ASN A 430 7.59 46.60 16.71
C ASN A 430 8.43 46.27 15.47
N VAL A 431 8.05 45.23 14.74
CA VAL A 431 8.29 45.13 13.30
C VAL A 431 6.93 44.85 12.65
N GLU A 432 6.42 45.85 11.96
CA GLU A 432 5.25 45.75 11.10
C GLU A 432 5.55 44.76 9.98
N GLY A 433 4.82 43.65 9.96
CA GLY A 433 4.88 42.67 8.88
C GLY A 433 4.13 43.19 7.65
N VAL A 434 4.89 43.74 6.70
CA VAL A 434 4.42 44.08 5.35
C VAL A 434 3.95 42.81 4.64
N ILE A 435 2.69 42.80 4.20
CA ILE A 435 2.10 41.70 3.42
C ILE A 435 2.76 41.66 2.03
N PRO A 436 3.34 40.52 1.59
CA PRO A 436 3.98 40.40 0.28
C PRO A 436 3.01 40.63 -0.89
N ASN A 437 3.45 41.37 -1.90
CA ASN A 437 2.69 41.80 -3.09
C ASN A 437 2.05 40.69 -3.96
N LYS A 438 2.24 39.41 -3.64
CA LYS A 438 1.59 38.29 -4.34
C LYS A 438 0.23 37.88 -3.74
N PHE A 439 -0.18 38.50 -2.63
CA PHE A 439 -1.44 38.23 -1.94
C PHE A 439 -2.39 39.43 -1.91
N ARG A 440 -2.20 40.39 -2.82
CA ARG A 440 -3.23 41.35 -3.20
C ARG A 440 -3.98 40.81 -4.42
N ALA A 441 -5.14 40.20 -4.18
CA ALA A 441 -6.21 39.99 -5.15
C ALA A 441 -7.53 39.95 -4.39
#